data_AF-A0A6J4MRQ3-F1
#
_entry.id   AF-A0A6J4MRQ3-F1
#
_cell.length_a   1.000
_cell.length_b   1.000
_cell.length_c   1.000
_cell.angle_alpha   90.00
_cell.angle_beta   90.00
_cell.angle_gamma   90.00
#
_symmetry.space_group_name_H-M   'P 1'
#
loop_
_entity.id
_entity.type
_entity.pdbx_description
1 polymer ?
#
loop_
_entity_poly.entity_id
_entity_poly.type
_entity_poly.pdbx_seq_one_letter_code
_entity_poly.pdbx_strand_id
1 'polypeptide(L)'
;MTQPNEAPRQARDSDRRGNDRRNLERRAPPPPWRRPWAYAAYGVAGALVLMLLIRGMGGDDPPRPTDDAPMVTREPGAPGVAPPAEATTKNNNAPVEAAFGAAGFERLVLQGPAAIGKTVKAELYCEQPTSYQVRTNVDAEAPVAALAANGRIPAAECKWGGANDPRRENFLLLVPPDLADDFAATPVINDDFQRRRRLVANVEWVGRSQALELRTAGVFRGLAR
;
A
#
# COMPACT_ATOMS: atom_id res chain seq x y z
N MET A 1 88.58 42.31 -21.01
CA MET A 1 88.14 40.99 -21.52
C MET A 1 86.72 40.77 -21.01
N THR A 2 85.78 40.78 -21.94
CA THR A 2 84.32 40.75 -21.77
C THR A 2 83.85 39.30 -21.61
N GLN A 3 83.09 38.98 -20.56
CA GLN A 3 82.32 37.74 -20.48
C GLN A 3 80.81 38.05 -20.48
N PRO A 4 79.96 37.16 -21.05
CA PRO A 4 78.63 37.49 -21.50
C PRO A 4 77.51 37.10 -20.51
N ASN A 5 76.35 37.73 -20.72
CA ASN A 5 75.05 37.43 -20.15
C ASN A 5 74.67 35.94 -20.20
N GLU A 6 74.24 35.37 -19.08
CA GLU A 6 73.37 34.19 -19.04
C GLU A 6 72.13 34.47 -18.19
N ALA A 7 70.99 34.59 -18.87
CA ALA A 7 69.67 34.62 -18.25
C ALA A 7 69.28 33.22 -17.74
N PRO A 8 68.51 33.10 -16.66
CA PRO A 8 67.99 31.80 -16.24
C PRO A 8 66.92 31.32 -17.24
N ARG A 9 67.21 30.21 -17.92
CA ARG A 9 66.23 29.45 -18.71
C ARG A 9 65.24 28.78 -17.76
N GLN A 10 64.05 29.38 -17.61
CA GLN A 10 62.89 28.69 -17.04
C GLN A 10 62.53 27.50 -17.95
N ALA A 11 62.86 26.30 -17.48
CA ALA A 11 62.41 25.07 -18.10
C ALA A 11 60.89 24.95 -17.93
N ARG A 12 60.21 24.86 -19.07
CA ARG A 12 58.78 24.64 -19.24
C ARG A 12 58.41 23.25 -18.68
N ASP A 13 57.98 23.19 -17.43
CA ASP A 13 57.14 22.09 -16.95
C ASP A 13 55.71 22.30 -17.48
N SER A 14 55.55 22.01 -18.76
CA SER A 14 54.26 21.96 -19.43
C SER A 14 53.48 20.72 -18.99
N ASP A 15 52.65 20.89 -17.97
CA ASP A 15 51.21 20.64 -18.07
C ASP A 15 50.74 19.26 -18.62
N ARG A 16 51.34 18.16 -18.17
CA ARG A 16 50.82 16.81 -18.47
C ARG A 16 49.44 16.51 -17.87
N ARG A 17 48.98 17.28 -16.87
CA ARG A 17 47.68 17.05 -16.19
C ARG A 17 46.47 17.54 -16.99
N GLY A 18 46.66 18.42 -17.98
CA GLY A 18 45.58 18.95 -18.81
C GLY A 18 45.07 18.00 -19.90
N ASN A 19 45.87 17.01 -20.29
CA ASN A 19 45.56 16.14 -21.44
C ASN A 19 44.71 14.91 -21.08
N ASP A 20 44.74 14.46 -19.81
CA ASP A 20 43.92 13.33 -19.35
C ASP A 20 42.43 13.69 -19.23
N ARG A 21 42.09 14.95 -18.95
CA ARG A 21 40.69 15.40 -18.86
C ARG A 21 39.95 15.33 -20.20
N ARG A 22 40.65 15.47 -21.33
CA ARG A 22 40.01 15.52 -22.66
C ARG A 22 39.61 14.13 -23.19
N ASN A 23 40.18 13.05 -22.66
CA ASN A 23 39.84 11.70 -23.11
C ASN A 23 38.64 11.08 -22.38
N LEU A 24 38.27 11.59 -21.21
CA LEU A 24 37.07 11.13 -20.46
C LEU A 24 35.76 11.74 -20.97
N GLU A 25 35.83 12.78 -21.82
CA GLU A 25 34.65 13.42 -22.43
C GLU A 25 34.17 12.74 -23.72
N ARG A 26 34.81 11.64 -24.15
CA ARG A 26 34.24 10.74 -25.17
C ARG A 26 33.11 9.93 -24.54
N ARG A 27 31.98 10.60 -24.44
CA ARG A 27 30.61 10.13 -24.14
C ARG A 27 30.45 8.64 -24.43
N ALA A 28 30.22 7.86 -23.38
CA ALA A 28 29.58 6.57 -23.53
C ALA A 28 28.30 6.76 -24.37
N PRO A 29 28.04 5.90 -25.38
CA PRO A 29 26.83 6.02 -26.17
C PRO A 29 25.62 5.99 -25.23
N PRO A 30 24.59 6.84 -25.47
CA PRO A 30 23.42 6.86 -24.62
C PRO A 30 22.84 5.45 -24.58
N PRO A 31 22.42 4.99 -23.39
CA PRO A 31 21.94 3.64 -23.23
C PRO A 31 20.77 3.37 -24.20
N PRO A 32 20.62 2.12 -24.70
CA PRO A 32 19.75 1.81 -25.83
C PRO A 32 18.28 2.21 -25.61
N TRP A 33 17.81 2.25 -24.36
CA TRP A 33 16.46 2.66 -23.99
C TRP A 33 16.20 4.18 -24.07
N ARG A 34 17.22 5.02 -24.24
CA ARG A 34 17.08 6.48 -24.41
C ARG A 34 17.10 6.94 -25.87
N ARG A 35 17.15 6.01 -26.83
CA ARG A 35 17.15 6.35 -28.25
C ARG A 35 15.73 6.72 -28.71
N PRO A 36 15.56 7.73 -29.59
CA PRO A 36 14.24 8.22 -30.00
C PRO A 36 13.32 7.14 -30.61
N TRP A 37 13.87 6.13 -31.29
CA TRP A 37 13.10 5.01 -31.82
C TRP A 37 12.53 4.08 -30.73
N ALA A 38 13.12 4.03 -29.54
CA ALA A 38 12.60 3.24 -28.43
C ALA A 38 11.26 3.83 -27.92
N TYR A 39 11.13 5.16 -27.90
CA TYR A 39 9.87 5.82 -27.53
C TYR A 39 8.74 5.53 -28.53
N ALA A 40 9.06 5.43 -29.83
CA ALA A 40 8.08 5.03 -30.83
C ALA A 40 7.61 3.58 -30.60
N ALA A 41 8.51 2.66 -30.24
CA ALA A 41 8.16 1.28 -29.92
C ALA A 41 7.27 1.18 -28.67
N TYR A 42 7.57 1.93 -27.60
CA TYR A 42 6.72 1.98 -26.40
C TYR A 42 5.33 2.57 -26.69
N GLY A 43 5.25 3.60 -27.54
CA GLY A 43 3.97 4.19 -27.97
C GLY A 43 3.10 3.21 -28.76
N VAL A 44 3.69 2.46 -29.70
CA VAL A 44 2.96 1.45 -30.49
C VAL A 44 2.49 0.29 -29.62
N ALA A 45 3.33 -0.19 -28.70
CA ALA A 45 2.96 -1.25 -27.77
C ALA A 45 1.80 -0.82 -26.84
N GLY A 46 1.86 0.42 -26.31
CA GLY A 46 0.78 0.98 -25.49
C GLY A 46 -0.54 1.11 -26.25
N ALA A 47 -0.49 1.57 -27.51
CA ALA A 47 -1.67 1.70 -28.36
C ALA A 47 -2.31 0.33 -28.70
N LEU A 48 -1.50 -0.70 -28.95
CA LEU A 48 -1.98 -2.06 -29.21
C LEU A 48 -2.65 -2.68 -27.97
N VAL A 49 -2.08 -2.50 -26.78
CA VAL A 49 -2.68 -2.98 -25.52
C VAL A 49 -4.01 -2.28 -25.26
N LEU A 50 -4.09 -0.96 -25.49
CA LEU A 50 -5.33 -0.20 -25.33
C LEU A 50 -6.41 -0.66 -26.32
N MET A 51 -6.05 -0.91 -27.58
CA MET A 51 -7.00 -1.42 -28.58
C MET A 51 -7.53 -2.81 -28.23
N LEU A 52 -6.70 -3.69 -27.67
CA LEU A 52 -7.11 -5.02 -27.22
C LEU A 52 -8.07 -4.94 -26.02
N LEU A 53 -7.83 -4.03 -25.08
CA LEU A 53 -8.75 -3.81 -23.95
C LEU A 53 -10.11 -3.27 -24.39
N ILE A 54 -10.14 -2.31 -25.32
CA ILE A 54 -11.39 -1.75 -25.85
C ILE A 54 -12.16 -2.82 -26.64
N ARG A 55 -11.47 -3.65 -27.42
CA ARG A 55 -12.11 -4.71 -28.23
C ARG A 55 -12.54 -5.93 -27.39
N GLY A 56 -11.93 -6.14 -26.22
CA GLY A 56 -12.30 -7.19 -25.27
C GLY A 56 -13.48 -6.85 -24.35
N MET A 57 -13.90 -5.58 -24.26
CA MET A 57 -15.05 -5.13 -23.45
C MET A 57 -16.36 -5.02 -24.24
N GLY A 58 -16.40 -5.47 -25.50
CA GLY A 58 -17.53 -5.31 -26.41
C GLY A 58 -18.36 -6.58 -26.67
N GLY A 59 -18.46 -7.48 -25.69
CA GLY A 59 -19.27 -8.68 -25.82
C GLY A 59 -19.78 -9.16 -24.47
N ASP A 60 -21.00 -8.79 -24.12
CA ASP A 60 -22.06 -9.74 -23.77
C ASP A 60 -23.37 -8.98 -23.53
N ASP A 61 -24.38 -9.39 -24.31
CA ASP A 61 -25.78 -9.00 -24.18
C ASP A 61 -26.29 -9.28 -22.75
N PRO A 62 -27.17 -8.43 -22.19
CA PRO A 62 -27.81 -8.75 -20.93
C PRO A 62 -28.71 -9.99 -21.10
N PRO A 63 -28.61 -11.03 -20.24
CA PRO A 63 -29.56 -12.13 -20.30
C PRO A 63 -30.96 -11.61 -19.99
N ARG A 64 -31.87 -11.77 -20.96
CA ARG A 64 -33.32 -11.60 -20.78
C ARG A 64 -33.79 -12.54 -19.66
N PRO A 65 -34.68 -12.09 -18.76
CA PRO A 65 -35.27 -12.98 -17.77
C PRO A 65 -36.17 -14.00 -18.47
N THR A 66 -35.87 -15.28 -18.30
CA THR A 66 -36.79 -16.37 -18.61
C THR A 66 -37.79 -16.50 -17.47
N ASP A 67 -39.04 -16.13 -17.76
CA ASP A 67 -40.21 -16.62 -17.03
C ASP A 67 -40.22 -18.14 -17.11
N ASP A 68 -40.16 -18.81 -15.93
CA ASP A 68 -40.77 -20.11 -15.61
C ASP A 68 -40.02 -20.80 -14.45
N ALA A 69 -40.45 -20.52 -13.21
CA ALA A 69 -40.35 -21.45 -12.08
C ALA A 69 -41.37 -21.05 -10.98
N PRO A 70 -41.97 -22.03 -10.29
CA PRO A 70 -43.32 -21.91 -9.74
C PRO A 70 -43.44 -21.02 -8.50
N MET A 71 -44.55 -20.27 -8.45
CA MET A 71 -45.00 -19.46 -7.31
C MET A 71 -45.17 -20.33 -6.06
N VAL A 72 -44.33 -20.10 -5.05
CA VAL A 72 -44.67 -20.42 -3.66
C VAL A 72 -45.44 -19.23 -3.12
N THR A 73 -46.74 -19.40 -3.01
CA THR A 73 -47.66 -18.51 -2.30
C THR A 73 -47.23 -18.35 -0.85
N ARG A 74 -46.84 -17.13 -0.46
CA ARG A 74 -46.85 -16.71 0.95
C ARG A 74 -47.74 -15.47 1.07
N GLU A 75 -48.84 -15.64 1.80
CA GLU A 75 -49.85 -14.61 2.10
C GLU A 75 -49.24 -13.33 2.70
N PRO A 76 -49.90 -12.17 2.53
CA PRO A 76 -49.45 -10.90 3.09
C PRO A 76 -49.87 -10.78 4.56
N GLY A 77 -48.91 -10.92 5.47
CA GLY A 77 -49.05 -10.61 6.89
C GLY A 77 -48.41 -9.26 7.23
N ALA A 78 -49.20 -8.39 7.88
CA ALA A 78 -48.96 -7.05 8.42
C ALA A 78 -47.55 -6.69 8.97
N PRO A 79 -47.20 -5.38 9.09
CA PRO A 79 -45.87 -4.92 9.48
C PRO A 79 -45.64 -5.15 10.99
N GLY A 80 -44.96 -6.25 11.29
CA GLY A 80 -44.43 -6.55 12.62
C GLY A 80 -42.92 -6.38 12.63
N VAL A 81 -42.47 -5.39 13.39
CA VAL A 81 -41.12 -5.16 13.93
C VAL A 81 -40.18 -6.36 13.71
N ALA A 82 -39.19 -6.19 12.82
CA ALA A 82 -38.10 -7.14 12.69
C ALA A 82 -37.36 -7.22 14.04
N PRO A 83 -37.18 -8.40 14.64
CA PRO A 83 -36.31 -8.54 15.79
C PRO A 83 -34.88 -8.16 15.36
N PRO A 84 -34.12 -7.41 16.19
CA PRO A 84 -32.76 -7.04 15.86
C PRO A 84 -31.97 -8.31 15.57
N ALA A 85 -31.29 -8.32 14.41
CA ALA A 85 -30.32 -9.35 14.08
C ALA A 85 -29.41 -9.54 15.29
N GLU A 86 -29.43 -10.76 15.82
CA GLU A 86 -28.62 -11.15 16.96
C GLU A 86 -27.18 -10.69 16.72
N ALA A 87 -26.69 -9.88 17.66
CA ALA A 87 -25.28 -9.56 17.75
C ALA A 87 -24.54 -10.91 17.80
N THR A 88 -23.91 -11.27 16.70
CA THR A 88 -22.99 -12.40 16.65
C THR A 88 -21.85 -12.03 17.60
N THR A 89 -21.92 -12.59 18.80
CA THR A 89 -20.88 -12.53 19.81
C THR A 89 -19.59 -12.95 19.12
N LYS A 90 -18.72 -11.97 18.86
CA LYS A 90 -17.46 -12.16 18.15
C LYS A 90 -16.65 -13.21 18.91
N ASN A 91 -16.48 -14.37 18.30
CA ASN A 91 -15.75 -15.47 18.92
C ASN A 91 -14.27 -15.05 19.01
N ASN A 92 -13.87 -14.52 20.16
CA ASN A 92 -12.50 -14.05 20.45
C ASN A 92 -11.45 -15.19 20.45
N ASN A 93 -11.87 -16.43 20.14
CA ASN A 93 -11.02 -17.62 20.05
C ASN A 93 -10.71 -18.06 18.61
N ALA A 94 -10.97 -17.22 17.59
CA ALA A 94 -10.51 -17.52 16.24
C ALA A 94 -8.97 -17.68 16.23
N PRO A 95 -8.42 -18.72 15.57
CA PRO A 95 -6.98 -18.95 15.58
C PRO A 95 -6.24 -17.75 14.98
N VAL A 96 -5.32 -17.18 15.76
CA VAL A 96 -4.48 -16.06 15.30
C VAL A 96 -3.42 -16.60 14.36
N GLU A 97 -3.49 -16.21 13.11
CA GLU A 97 -2.55 -16.67 12.08
C GLU A 97 -1.36 -15.72 11.94
N ALA A 98 -0.14 -16.25 11.75
CA ALA A 98 1.01 -15.40 11.48
C ALA A 98 0.97 -14.87 10.03
N ALA A 99 1.19 -13.56 9.87
CA ALA A 99 1.22 -12.89 8.57
C ALA A 99 2.38 -11.88 8.50
N PHE A 100 3.59 -12.32 8.84
CA PHE A 100 4.78 -11.46 8.81
C PHE A 100 5.30 -11.22 7.38
N GLY A 101 5.88 -10.03 7.15
CA GLY A 101 6.53 -9.66 5.90
C GLY A 101 5.58 -9.47 4.71
N ALA A 102 6.15 -9.15 3.54
CA ALA A 102 5.39 -8.96 2.31
C ALA A 102 4.58 -10.21 1.91
N ALA A 103 5.15 -11.42 2.04
CA ALA A 103 4.46 -12.66 1.69
C ALA A 103 3.19 -12.90 2.54
N GLY A 104 3.23 -12.55 3.84
CA GLY A 104 2.07 -12.64 4.71
C GLY A 104 0.95 -11.70 4.30
N PHE A 105 1.31 -10.47 3.88
CA PHE A 105 0.39 -9.48 3.35
C PHE A 105 -0.23 -9.92 2.02
N GLU A 106 0.60 -10.31 1.05
CA GLU A 106 0.17 -10.76 -0.27
C GLU A 106 -0.82 -11.93 -0.15
N ARG A 107 -0.57 -12.88 0.75
CA ARG A 107 -1.48 -13.98 1.03
C ARG A 107 -2.86 -13.52 1.49
N LEU A 108 -2.93 -12.51 2.37
CA LEU A 108 -4.21 -11.95 2.84
C LEU A 108 -4.94 -11.20 1.71
N VAL A 109 -4.20 -10.48 0.87
CA VAL A 109 -4.74 -9.82 -0.32
C VAL A 109 -5.31 -10.86 -1.29
N LEU A 110 -4.59 -11.95 -1.56
CA LEU A 110 -5.03 -13.03 -2.44
C LEU A 110 -6.25 -13.78 -1.91
N GLN A 111 -6.39 -13.93 -0.59
CA GLN A 111 -7.59 -14.48 0.03
C GLN A 111 -8.81 -13.56 -0.14
N GLY A 112 -8.61 -12.26 -0.33
CA GLY A 112 -9.66 -11.30 -0.61
C GLY A 112 -10.76 -11.31 0.47
N PRO A 113 -12.05 -11.47 0.09
CA PRO A 113 -13.16 -11.49 1.04
C PRO A 113 -13.06 -12.57 2.12
N ALA A 114 -12.41 -13.71 1.82
CA ALA A 114 -12.28 -14.80 2.78
C ALA A 114 -11.32 -14.49 3.94
N ALA A 115 -10.50 -13.43 3.83
CA ALA A 115 -9.64 -12.98 4.92
C ALA A 115 -10.32 -11.96 5.85
N ILE A 116 -11.46 -11.38 5.47
CA ILE A 116 -12.13 -10.33 6.24
C ILE A 116 -12.56 -10.90 7.61
N GLY A 117 -12.25 -10.18 8.68
CA GLY A 117 -12.53 -10.57 10.06
C GLY A 117 -11.51 -11.53 10.68
N LYS A 118 -10.54 -12.04 9.90
CA LYS A 118 -9.45 -12.85 10.48
C LYS A 118 -8.53 -11.98 11.32
N THR A 119 -8.13 -12.50 12.47
CA THR A 119 -7.08 -11.87 13.28
C THR A 119 -5.73 -12.49 12.94
N VAL A 120 -4.76 -11.65 12.60
CA VAL A 120 -3.41 -12.07 12.21
C VAL A 120 -2.36 -11.38 13.07
N LYS A 121 -1.26 -12.09 13.33
CA LYS A 121 -0.07 -11.52 13.96
C LYS A 121 0.83 -10.94 12.87
N ALA A 122 1.07 -9.63 12.92
CA ALA A 122 1.82 -8.89 11.92
C ALA A 122 2.92 -8.03 12.57
N GLU A 123 3.97 -7.74 11.80
CA GLU A 123 4.97 -6.73 12.16
C GLU A 123 4.71 -5.48 11.30
N LEU A 124 4.49 -4.35 11.96
CA LEU A 124 4.11 -3.07 11.34
C LEU A 124 5.04 -1.94 11.82
N TYR A 125 5.26 -0.98 10.94
CA TYR A 125 6.01 0.25 11.22
C TYR A 125 5.11 1.45 10.99
N CYS A 126 4.47 1.93 12.06
CA CYS A 126 3.36 2.86 12.00
C CYS A 126 3.75 4.27 12.43
N GLU A 127 3.18 5.28 11.79
CA GLU A 127 3.23 6.66 12.26
C GLU A 127 2.34 6.87 13.50
N GLN A 128 2.36 8.08 14.06
CA GLN A 128 1.43 8.41 15.14
C GLN A 128 -0.02 8.39 14.62
N PRO A 129 -1.01 7.93 15.41
CA PRO A 129 -2.39 7.90 14.94
C PRO A 129 -2.88 9.32 14.68
N THR A 130 -3.56 9.49 13.56
CA THR A 130 -4.23 10.73 13.14
C THR A 130 -5.71 10.45 12.91
N SER A 131 -6.53 11.49 12.86
CA SER A 131 -7.95 11.35 12.57
C SER A 131 -8.16 11.17 11.07
N TYR A 132 -8.52 9.96 10.63
CA TYR A 132 -8.85 9.66 9.23
C TYR A 132 -10.34 9.90 8.96
N GLN A 133 -10.66 10.48 7.80
CA GLN A 133 -12.04 10.74 7.40
C GLN A 133 -12.64 9.52 6.71
N VAL A 134 -13.84 9.10 7.14
CA VAL A 134 -14.59 8.02 6.52
C VAL A 134 -15.55 8.61 5.50
N ARG A 135 -15.64 8.01 4.32
CA ARG A 135 -16.63 8.43 3.31
C ARG A 135 -18.03 8.12 3.82
N THR A 136 -18.88 9.13 3.89
CA THR A 136 -20.25 9.03 4.43
C THR A 136 -21.27 8.50 3.42
N ASN A 137 -20.92 8.47 2.13
CA ASN A 137 -21.82 8.10 1.04
C ASN A 137 -21.64 6.63 0.60
N VAL A 138 -20.92 5.83 1.37
CA VAL A 138 -20.64 4.41 1.08
C VAL A 138 -20.88 3.63 2.34
N ASP A 139 -21.46 2.43 2.22
CA ASP A 139 -21.63 1.52 3.35
C ASP A 139 -20.25 1.10 3.88
N ALA A 140 -19.96 1.47 5.13
CA ALA A 140 -18.73 1.10 5.78
C ALA A 140 -18.79 -0.35 6.28
N GLU A 141 -17.68 -1.07 6.19
CA GLU A 141 -17.57 -2.41 6.75
C GLU A 141 -17.84 -2.36 8.26
N ALA A 142 -18.51 -3.37 8.82
CA ALA A 142 -18.88 -3.43 10.24
C ALA A 142 -17.76 -3.02 11.23
N PRO A 143 -16.50 -3.50 11.11
CA PRO A 143 -15.42 -3.08 11.99
C PRO A 143 -15.01 -1.61 11.83
N VAL A 144 -15.18 -1.02 10.64
CA VAL A 144 -14.92 0.40 10.36
C VAL A 144 -16.04 1.26 10.94
N ALA A 145 -17.29 0.88 10.68
CA ALA A 145 -18.48 1.56 11.19
C ALA A 145 -18.50 1.61 12.73
N ALA A 146 -18.10 0.52 13.39
CA ALA A 146 -18.04 0.44 14.85
C ALA A 146 -17.03 1.40 15.49
N LEU A 147 -16.00 1.83 14.74
CA LEU A 147 -14.95 2.74 15.22
C LEU A 147 -15.17 4.19 14.78
N ALA A 148 -16.06 4.42 13.80
CA ALA A 148 -16.34 5.74 13.27
C ALA A 148 -17.11 6.60 14.28
N ALA A 149 -16.46 7.63 14.81
CA ALA A 149 -17.08 8.65 15.64
C ALA A 149 -17.13 9.97 14.86
N ASN A 150 -18.34 10.49 14.62
CA ASN A 150 -18.54 11.73 13.83
C ASN A 150 -17.88 11.70 12.44
N GLY A 151 -17.93 10.54 11.76
CA GLY A 151 -17.32 10.36 10.43
C GLY A 151 -15.78 10.31 10.42
N ARG A 152 -15.16 10.14 11.59
CA ARG A 152 -13.71 10.08 11.75
C ARG A 152 -13.29 8.87 12.57
N ILE A 153 -12.12 8.32 12.25
CA ILE A 153 -11.54 7.17 12.96
C ILE A 153 -10.07 7.46 13.27
N PRO A 154 -9.59 7.22 14.50
CA PRO A 154 -8.16 7.24 14.78
C PRO A 154 -7.45 6.13 14.00
N ALA A 155 -6.53 6.50 13.10
CA ALA A 155 -5.80 5.56 12.28
C ALA A 155 -4.33 5.97 12.12
N ALA A 156 -3.45 4.97 12.02
CA ALA A 156 -2.03 5.17 11.79
C ALA A 156 -1.65 4.65 10.40
N GLU A 157 -0.85 5.41 9.67
CA GLU A 157 -0.27 4.96 8.40
C GLU A 157 0.94 4.06 8.69
N CYS A 158 0.87 2.83 8.21
CA CYS A 158 1.84 1.79 8.53
C CYS A 158 2.49 1.23 7.27
N LYS A 159 3.73 0.77 7.45
CA LYS A 159 4.40 -0.16 6.52
C LYS A 159 4.26 -1.57 7.06
N TRP A 160 3.78 -2.49 6.23
CA TRP A 160 3.68 -3.91 6.57
C TRP A 160 4.99 -4.63 6.28
N GLY A 161 5.51 -5.38 7.25
CA GLY A 161 6.76 -6.15 7.14
C GLY A 161 7.94 -5.47 7.83
N GLY A 162 9.06 -6.20 7.91
CA GLY A 162 10.27 -5.77 8.64
C GLY A 162 10.96 -4.54 8.03
N ALA A 163 11.65 -3.72 8.84
CA ALA A 163 12.27 -2.47 8.40
C ALA A 163 13.19 -2.59 7.16
N ASN A 164 13.85 -3.73 6.99
CA ASN A 164 14.79 -3.97 5.89
C ASN A 164 14.12 -4.60 4.65
N ASP A 165 12.80 -4.80 4.65
CA ASP A 165 12.08 -5.37 3.51
C ASP A 165 11.84 -4.28 2.44
N PRO A 166 12.37 -4.42 1.20
CA PRO A 166 12.12 -3.45 0.15
C PRO A 166 10.68 -3.53 -0.41
N ARG A 167 9.94 -4.60 -0.12
CA ARG A 167 8.57 -4.85 -0.61
C ARG A 167 7.50 -4.50 0.41
N ARG A 168 7.78 -3.56 1.31
CA ARG A 168 6.81 -3.12 2.32
C ARG A 168 5.64 -2.42 1.68
N GLU A 169 4.44 -2.91 2.03
CA GLU A 169 3.19 -2.36 1.53
C GLU A 169 2.61 -1.32 2.48
N ASN A 170 1.87 -0.36 1.91
CA ASN A 170 1.13 0.62 2.70
C ASN A 170 -0.11 -0.02 3.32
N PHE A 171 -0.31 0.22 4.61
CA PHE A 171 -1.41 -0.32 5.37
C PHE A 171 -1.99 0.72 6.32
N LEU A 172 -3.31 0.85 6.37
CA LEU A 172 -3.98 1.75 7.30
C LEU A 172 -4.43 0.96 8.53
N LEU A 173 -3.78 1.18 9.67
CA LEU A 173 -4.16 0.54 10.92
C LEU A 173 -5.16 1.43 11.67
N LEU A 174 -6.40 0.97 11.80
CA LEU A 174 -7.41 1.61 12.64
C LEU A 174 -7.11 1.29 14.10
N VAL A 175 -6.98 2.32 14.93
CA VAL A 175 -6.60 2.20 16.34
C VAL A 175 -7.81 2.50 17.21
N PRO A 176 -8.43 1.49 17.83
CA PRO A 176 -9.50 1.71 18.79
C PRO A 176 -9.03 2.58 19.97
N PRO A 177 -9.87 3.48 20.50
CA PRO A 177 -9.48 4.41 21.56
C PRO A 177 -9.09 3.70 22.86
N ASP A 178 -9.68 2.54 23.15
CA ASP A 178 -9.35 1.67 24.29
C ASP A 178 -7.95 1.05 24.21
N LEU A 179 -7.35 1.00 23.01
CA LEU A 179 -6.02 0.44 22.77
C LEU A 179 -4.98 1.51 22.36
N ALA A 180 -5.35 2.79 22.44
CA ALA A 180 -4.48 3.90 22.06
C ALA A 180 -3.23 4.00 22.93
N ASP A 181 -3.36 3.72 24.24
CA ASP A 181 -2.24 3.77 25.18
C ASP A 181 -1.23 2.63 24.92
N ASP A 182 -1.72 1.42 24.65
CA ASP A 182 -0.90 0.27 24.25
C ASP A 182 -0.11 0.56 22.97
N PHE A 183 -0.76 1.20 21.99
CA PHE A 183 -0.10 1.65 20.76
C PHE A 183 0.98 2.70 21.08
N ALA A 184 0.66 3.69 21.92
CA ALA A 184 1.57 4.79 22.26
C ALA A 184 2.77 4.35 23.11
N ALA A 185 2.66 3.25 23.86
CA ALA A 185 3.74 2.69 24.66
C ALA A 185 4.85 2.03 23.82
N THR A 186 4.62 1.79 22.54
CA THR A 186 5.56 1.05 21.69
C THR A 186 6.79 1.87 21.27
N PRO A 187 7.95 1.23 21.06
CA PRO A 187 9.19 1.94 20.76
C PRO A 187 9.13 2.66 19.42
N VAL A 188 9.56 3.92 19.41
CA VAL A 188 9.75 4.72 18.20
C VAL A 188 11.16 4.47 17.67
N ILE A 189 11.26 4.17 16.38
CA ILE A 189 12.50 3.99 15.63
C ILE A 189 12.54 4.95 14.44
N ASN A 190 13.73 5.12 13.86
CA ASN A 190 13.91 5.80 12.59
C ASN A 190 13.91 4.78 11.47
N ASP A 191 12.99 4.92 10.53
CA ASP A 191 12.76 4.04 9.40
C ASP A 191 12.67 4.91 8.13
N ASP A 192 13.63 4.76 7.22
CA ASP A 192 13.78 5.61 6.02
C ASP A 192 13.65 7.12 6.31
N PHE A 193 14.35 7.58 7.36
CA PHE A 193 14.33 8.97 7.86
C PHE A 193 12.98 9.45 8.44
N GLN A 194 12.00 8.56 8.59
CA GLN A 194 10.72 8.83 9.24
C GLN A 194 10.68 8.19 10.63
N ARG A 195 10.04 8.88 11.58
CA ARG A 195 9.84 8.34 12.94
C ARG A 195 8.61 7.44 12.94
N ARG A 196 8.83 6.13 13.04
CA ARG A 196 7.78 5.12 13.06
C ARG A 196 7.86 4.29 14.33
N ARG A 197 6.72 3.82 14.82
CA ARG A 197 6.61 2.87 15.93
C ARG A 197 6.69 1.47 15.38
N ARG A 198 7.58 0.66 15.96
CA ARG A 198 7.67 -0.76 15.63
C ARG A 198 6.64 -1.53 16.46
N LEU A 199 5.71 -2.18 15.78
CA LEU A 199 4.60 -2.90 16.37
C LEU A 199 4.63 -4.36 15.93
N VAL A 200 4.62 -5.27 16.89
CA VAL A 200 4.24 -6.66 16.64
C VAL A 200 2.84 -6.81 17.21
N ALA A 201 1.84 -6.85 16.34
CA ALA A 201 0.45 -6.61 16.69
C ALA A 201 -0.47 -7.74 16.23
N ASN A 202 -1.56 -7.95 16.97
CA ASN A 202 -2.72 -8.67 16.48
C ASN A 202 -3.57 -7.68 15.70
N VAL A 203 -3.87 -7.99 14.45
CA VAL A 203 -4.61 -7.13 13.53
C VAL A 203 -5.77 -7.91 12.97
N GLU A 204 -6.97 -7.39 13.13
CA GLU A 204 -8.11 -7.91 12.40
C GLU A 204 -8.12 -7.34 10.98
N TRP A 205 -8.09 -8.22 10.00
CA TRP A 205 -8.09 -7.85 8.61
C TRP A 205 -9.47 -7.31 8.17
N VAL A 206 -9.50 -6.07 7.70
CA VAL A 206 -10.68 -5.49 7.04
C VAL A 206 -10.58 -5.66 5.52
N GLY A 207 -9.36 -5.65 5.00
CA GLY A 207 -9.10 -5.69 3.57
C GLY A 207 -9.19 -4.32 2.94
N ARG A 208 -9.53 -4.27 1.65
CA ARG A 208 -9.57 -3.03 0.88
C ARG A 208 -10.93 -2.36 1.05
N SER A 209 -10.99 -1.24 1.77
CA SER A 209 -12.25 -0.60 2.13
C SER A 209 -12.57 0.59 1.23
N GLN A 210 -13.79 0.64 0.69
CA GLN A 210 -14.25 1.79 -0.09
C GLN A 210 -14.51 3.02 0.78
N ALA A 211 -14.93 2.80 2.03
CA ALA A 211 -15.16 3.85 3.02
C ALA A 211 -13.85 4.57 3.42
N LEU A 212 -12.71 3.90 3.23
CA LEU A 212 -11.36 4.38 3.50
C LEU A 212 -10.56 4.65 2.21
N GLU A 213 -11.23 5.11 1.15
CA GLU A 213 -10.60 5.52 -0.11
C GLU A 213 -9.82 4.39 -0.82
N LEU A 214 -10.35 3.15 -0.77
CA LEU A 214 -9.74 1.95 -1.36
C LEU A 214 -8.38 1.59 -0.77
N ARG A 215 -8.10 2.03 0.47
CA ARG A 215 -6.91 1.60 1.22
C ARG A 215 -7.11 0.22 1.82
N THR A 216 -6.02 -0.53 1.90
CA THR A 216 -5.97 -1.78 2.65
C THR A 216 -5.85 -1.45 4.13
N ALA A 217 -6.78 -1.96 4.93
CA ALA A 217 -6.90 -1.61 6.32
C ALA A 217 -7.09 -2.82 7.24
N GLY A 218 -6.86 -2.60 8.52
CA GLY A 218 -7.20 -3.52 9.59
C GLY A 218 -7.35 -2.83 10.93
N VAL A 219 -7.97 -3.52 11.87
CA VAL A 219 -8.21 -3.00 13.22
C VAL A 219 -7.15 -3.54 14.17
N PHE A 220 -6.50 -2.65 14.91
CA PHE A 220 -5.58 -3.02 15.98
C PHE A 220 -6.34 -3.75 17.09
N ARG A 221 -5.90 -4.97 17.41
CA ARG A 221 -6.45 -5.83 18.48
C ARG A 221 -5.46 -6.02 19.64
N GLY A 222 -4.46 -5.16 19.72
CA GLY A 222 -3.45 -5.16 20.78
C GLY A 222 -2.10 -5.72 20.34
N LEU A 223 -1.12 -5.60 21.24
CA LEU A 223 0.22 -6.12 21.02
C LEU A 223 0.22 -7.65 21.08
N ALA A 224 0.92 -8.26 20.14
CA ALA A 224 1.04 -9.71 20.10
C ALA A 224 2.19 -10.16 20.99
N ARG A 225 1.83 -10.79 22.10
CA ARG A 225 2.76 -11.41 23.04
C ARG A 225 3.47 -12.62 22.43
#